data_AF-A0A975D8X2-F1
#
_entry.id   AF-A0A975D8X2-F1
#
_cell.length_a   1.000
_cell.length_b   1.000
_cell.length_c   1.000
_cell.angle_alpha   90.00
_cell.angle_beta   90.00
_cell.angle_gamma   90.00
#
_symmetry.space_group_name_H-M   'P 1'
#
loop_
_entity.id
_entity.type
_entity.pdbx_description
1 polymer ?
#
loop_
_entity_poly.entity_id
_entity_poly.type
_entity_poly.pdbx_seq_one_letter_code
_entity_poly.pdbx_strand_id
1 'polypeptide(L)'
;MLEIVRERGVVRWRDIKHVRNSRAALELLLMDGHLVRVSHGLFRDGSRPLDAEIAVKQREPYFRGQLGTRQQTIYDALAKPATAAELRQREGVSRQAVDQILKKLMKSGLIRRLPTPGESSEWVYAQSGKRTLDVLVDREPKIGSLEKATLRLIPPVGGARRAALVERLGQSTHSALKRLVAKGLVEKAGTPKRQLIRLTQKGLTHSAYDLEGEHLPGNDVSAALKPEQVRLLLALDALGPARALDISAAAGVRSKRAPSAGQYLQRLRMSGYIVQERPMPGRAPIYRLTKQGTTAIAAAKLAGKAMSPNKARRAVERDAADRAQQAASRHYSSPGQGRTPEILALLESGPLTSREIQDQLSNPFKFYRSVGLAASDLQKRGWVRCIGSGDHAAKRWELTSAGLDWLEARRAQHEVQQIDLAPSEAHHP
;
A
#
# COMPACT_ATOMS: atom_id res chain seq x y z
N MET A 1 -20.37 -1.48 0.06
CA MET A 1 -20.55 -0.41 -0.95
C MET A 1 -19.81 -0.73 -2.24
N LEU A 2 -18.49 -0.96 -2.21
CA LEU A 2 -17.72 -1.34 -3.40
C LEU A 2 -18.23 -2.63 -4.08
N GLU A 3 -18.58 -3.67 -3.32
CA GLU A 3 -19.18 -4.90 -3.87
C GLU A 3 -20.49 -4.63 -4.58
N ILE A 4 -21.40 -3.84 -3.97
CA ILE A 4 -22.65 -3.43 -4.60
C ILE A 4 -22.40 -2.71 -5.94
N VAL A 5 -21.35 -1.86 -6.00
CA VAL A 5 -20.97 -1.18 -7.24
C VAL A 5 -20.33 -2.11 -8.27
N ARG A 6 -19.60 -3.14 -7.83
CA ARG A 6 -19.01 -4.15 -8.71
C ARG A 6 -20.03 -5.11 -9.30
N GLU A 7 -20.99 -5.54 -8.50
CA GLU A 7 -22.07 -6.41 -8.96
C GLU A 7 -22.97 -5.69 -9.95
N ARG A 8 -23.33 -4.44 -9.66
CA ARG A 8 -24.31 -3.68 -10.45
C ARG A 8 -23.69 -2.83 -11.55
N GLY A 9 -22.37 -2.69 -11.59
CA GLY A 9 -21.60 -1.81 -12.48
C GLY A 9 -21.76 -0.32 -12.19
N VAL A 10 -23.00 0.14 -11.99
CA VAL A 10 -23.40 1.51 -11.69
C VAL A 10 -24.45 1.52 -10.58
N VAL A 11 -24.30 2.41 -9.61
CA VAL A 11 -25.21 2.47 -8.46
C VAL A 11 -25.64 3.89 -8.18
N ARG A 12 -26.94 4.08 -7.87
CA ARG A 12 -27.46 5.38 -7.45
C ARG A 12 -27.21 5.57 -5.96
N TRP A 13 -26.94 6.80 -5.52
CA TRP A 13 -26.79 7.18 -4.12
C TRP A 13 -27.94 6.67 -3.26
N ARG A 14 -29.17 6.80 -3.77
CA ARG A 14 -30.38 6.34 -3.08
C ARG A 14 -30.40 4.84 -2.79
N ASP A 15 -29.66 4.04 -3.56
CA ASP A 15 -29.59 2.58 -3.42
C ASP A 15 -28.51 2.17 -2.39
N ILE A 16 -27.61 3.09 -2.00
CA ILE A 16 -26.50 2.84 -1.06
C ILE A 16 -26.53 3.75 0.17
N LYS A 17 -27.47 4.71 0.25
CA LYS A 17 -27.60 5.64 1.38
C LYS A 17 -27.87 4.93 2.71
N HIS A 18 -28.45 3.73 2.67
CA HIS A 18 -28.75 2.91 3.85
C HIS A 18 -27.53 2.16 4.42
N VAL A 19 -26.40 2.16 3.72
CA VAL A 19 -25.15 1.60 4.24
C VAL A 19 -24.64 2.51 5.37
N ARG A 20 -24.34 1.94 6.54
CA ARG A 20 -23.80 2.68 7.70
C ARG A 20 -22.53 3.44 7.28
N ASN A 21 -22.44 4.73 7.62
CA ASN A 21 -21.34 5.63 7.22
C ASN A 21 -21.16 5.79 5.69
N SER A 22 -22.23 5.62 4.91
CA SER A 22 -22.19 5.64 3.45
C SER A 22 -21.53 6.88 2.85
N ARG A 23 -21.72 8.06 3.45
CA ARG A 23 -21.18 9.33 2.93
C ARG A 23 -19.65 9.42 3.07
N ALA A 24 -19.12 9.12 4.26
CA ALA A 24 -17.68 9.15 4.51
C ALA A 24 -16.94 8.04 3.72
N ALA A 25 -17.55 6.86 3.63
CA ALA A 25 -17.02 5.77 2.80
C ALA A 25 -17.01 6.13 1.31
N LEU A 26 -18.06 6.77 0.81
CA LEU A 26 -18.15 7.22 -0.58
C LEU A 26 -17.08 8.27 -0.91
N GLU A 27 -16.82 9.23 -0.02
CA GLU A 27 -15.79 10.25 -0.22
C GLU A 27 -14.38 9.63 -0.28
N LEU A 28 -14.05 8.72 0.63
CA LEU A 28 -12.78 7.98 0.61
C LEU A 28 -12.62 7.18 -0.70
N LEU A 29 -13.67 6.49 -1.13
CA LEU A 29 -13.65 5.70 -2.36
C LEU A 29 -13.53 6.53 -3.63
N LEU A 30 -14.05 7.77 -3.63
CA LEU A 30 -13.86 8.73 -4.71
C LEU A 30 -12.44 9.30 -4.72
N MET A 31 -11.87 9.60 -3.54
CA MET A 31 -10.50 10.11 -3.39
C MET A 31 -9.46 9.08 -3.83
N ASP A 32 -9.69 7.80 -3.51
CA ASP A 32 -8.80 6.69 -3.86
C ASP A 32 -9.00 6.20 -5.32
N GLY A 33 -9.92 6.81 -6.07
CA GLY A 33 -10.22 6.46 -7.47
C GLY A 33 -10.92 5.11 -7.64
N HIS A 34 -11.35 4.47 -6.55
CA HIS A 34 -12.12 3.23 -6.56
C HIS A 34 -13.53 3.43 -7.09
N LEU A 35 -14.10 4.62 -6.88
CA LEU A 35 -15.34 5.04 -7.50
C LEU A 35 -15.10 6.26 -8.38
N VAL A 36 -15.83 6.32 -9.48
CA VAL A 36 -15.92 7.53 -10.31
C VAL A 36 -17.35 8.01 -10.29
N ARG A 37 -17.54 9.29 -9.95
CA ARG A 37 -18.86 9.93 -10.02
C ARG A 37 -19.18 10.19 -11.49
N VAL A 38 -20.25 9.55 -11.97
CA VAL A 38 -20.69 9.66 -13.37
C VAL A 38 -21.65 10.83 -13.55
N SER A 39 -22.59 11.00 -12.62
CA SER A 39 -23.55 12.11 -12.59
C SER A 39 -24.06 12.37 -11.16
N HIS A 40 -25.05 13.26 -10.98
CA HIS A 40 -25.57 13.58 -9.65
C HIS A 40 -26.19 12.33 -9.00
N GLY A 41 -25.52 11.81 -7.97
CA GLY A 41 -25.95 10.61 -7.26
C GLY A 41 -25.74 9.30 -8.04
N LEU A 42 -24.83 9.26 -9.01
CA LEU A 42 -24.52 8.04 -9.78
C LEU A 42 -23.02 7.74 -9.71
N PHE A 43 -22.66 6.52 -9.31
CA PHE A 43 -21.28 6.10 -9.07
C PHE A 43 -20.99 4.77 -9.77
N ARG A 44 -19.77 4.62 -10.30
CA ARG A 44 -19.28 3.38 -10.92
C ARG A 44 -17.94 2.97 -10.35
N ASP A 45 -17.55 1.71 -10.54
CA ASP A 45 -16.20 1.23 -10.23
C ASP A 45 -15.18 1.91 -11.16
N GLY A 46 -14.15 2.52 -10.58
CA GLY A 46 -13.08 3.20 -11.30
C GLY A 46 -12.07 2.26 -11.95
N SER A 47 -12.07 0.97 -11.58
CA SER A 47 -11.15 -0.04 -12.13
C SER A 47 -11.65 -0.72 -13.40
N ARG A 48 -12.93 -0.54 -13.77
CA ARG A 48 -13.45 -1.05 -15.05
C ARG A 48 -13.20 -0.04 -16.18
N PRO A 49 -12.72 -0.51 -17.36
CA PRO A 49 -12.79 0.29 -18.57
C PRO A 49 -14.24 0.76 -18.78
N LEU A 50 -14.42 1.84 -19.53
CA LEU A 50 -15.76 2.32 -19.82
C LEU A 50 -16.44 1.25 -20.72
N ASP A 51 -17.13 0.29 -20.12
CA ASP A 51 -17.93 -0.67 -20.87
C ASP A 51 -18.89 0.14 -21.73
N ALA A 52 -18.95 -0.19 -23.03
CA ALA A 52 -19.73 0.57 -24.02
C ALA A 52 -21.21 0.72 -23.63
N GLU A 53 -21.74 -0.13 -22.75
CA GLU A 53 -23.10 -0.03 -22.20
C GLU A 53 -23.28 1.03 -21.09
N ILE A 54 -22.20 1.43 -20.40
CA ILE A 54 -22.15 2.65 -19.55
C ILE A 54 -21.46 3.77 -20.35
N ALA A 55 -21.56 3.75 -21.68
CA ALA A 55 -21.90 4.99 -22.35
C ALA A 55 -23.24 5.42 -21.75
N VAL A 56 -23.19 6.24 -20.68
CA VAL A 56 -24.29 7.15 -20.29
C VAL A 56 -24.88 7.60 -21.59
N LYS A 57 -26.05 7.03 -21.97
CA LYS A 57 -26.59 7.06 -23.33
C LYS A 57 -25.87 8.14 -24.08
N GLN A 58 -24.77 7.79 -24.77
CA GLN A 58 -24.20 8.69 -25.75
C GLN A 58 -25.27 8.63 -26.83
N ARG A 59 -26.41 9.28 -26.54
CA ARG A 59 -27.30 9.77 -27.57
C ARG A 59 -26.31 10.57 -28.37
N GLU A 60 -25.95 10.03 -29.53
CA GLU A 60 -25.58 10.88 -30.65
C GLU A 60 -26.45 12.12 -30.51
N PRO A 61 -25.86 13.31 -30.40
CA PRO A 61 -26.62 14.51 -30.11
C PRO A 61 -27.77 14.54 -31.10
N TYR A 62 -28.99 14.35 -30.58
CA TYR A 62 -30.21 14.25 -31.37
C TYR A 62 -30.60 15.69 -31.74
N PHE A 63 -29.70 16.38 -32.44
CA PHE A 63 -29.91 17.72 -32.94
C PHE A 63 -30.13 17.59 -34.44
N ARG A 64 -31.40 17.50 -34.85
CA ARG A 64 -31.81 17.49 -36.26
C ARG A 64 -31.98 18.90 -36.84
N GLY A 65 -31.40 19.92 -36.21
CA GLY A 65 -31.48 21.32 -36.67
C GLY A 65 -30.14 21.81 -37.22
N GLN A 66 -30.17 22.87 -38.01
CA GLN A 66 -28.96 23.66 -38.28
C GLN A 66 -28.68 24.56 -37.05
N LEU A 67 -27.44 24.58 -36.58
CA LEU A 67 -27.01 25.57 -35.60
C LEU A 67 -27.02 26.94 -36.28
N GLY A 68 -27.50 27.97 -35.58
CA GLY A 68 -27.34 29.34 -36.10
C GLY A 68 -25.85 29.69 -36.24
N THR A 69 -25.49 30.58 -37.16
CA THR A 69 -24.08 30.89 -37.52
C THR A 69 -23.19 31.11 -36.29
N ARG A 70 -23.64 31.93 -35.33
CA ARG A 70 -22.89 32.18 -34.08
C ARG A 70 -22.79 30.97 -33.14
N GLN A 71 -23.80 30.10 -33.13
CA GLN A 71 -23.75 28.86 -32.32
C GLN A 71 -22.76 27.87 -32.91
N GLN A 72 -22.71 27.78 -34.24
CA GLN A 72 -21.74 26.95 -34.96
C GLN A 72 -20.31 27.43 -34.67
N THR A 73 -20.05 28.74 -34.73
CA THR A 73 -18.71 29.29 -34.41
C THR A 73 -18.26 28.94 -32.98
N ILE A 74 -19.12 29.11 -31.97
CA ILE A 74 -18.79 28.70 -30.59
C ILE A 74 -18.58 27.19 -30.47
N TYR A 75 -19.40 26.40 -31.17
CA TYR A 75 -19.27 24.93 -31.16
C TYR A 75 -17.95 24.48 -31.79
N ASP A 76 -17.55 25.08 -32.91
CA ASP A 76 -16.29 24.79 -33.60
C ASP A 76 -15.08 25.27 -32.78
N ALA A 77 -15.18 26.42 -32.12
CA ALA A 77 -14.15 26.91 -31.19
C ALA A 77 -13.92 25.92 -30.02
N LEU A 78 -14.96 25.18 -29.62
CA LEU A 78 -14.90 24.13 -28.60
C LEU A 78 -14.29 22.81 -29.09
N ALA A 79 -13.83 22.74 -30.35
CA ALA A 79 -12.89 21.71 -30.78
C ALA A 79 -11.63 21.73 -29.89
N LYS A 80 -11.21 22.89 -29.39
CA LYS A 80 -10.25 22.99 -28.28
C LYS A 80 -11.00 23.33 -27.00
N PRO A 81 -10.88 22.55 -25.91
CA PRO A 81 -11.61 22.83 -24.68
C PRO A 81 -11.30 24.23 -24.13
N ALA A 82 -12.34 24.96 -23.74
CA ALA A 82 -12.21 26.36 -23.35
C ALA A 82 -13.17 26.74 -22.23
N THR A 83 -12.80 27.77 -21.46
CA THR A 83 -13.70 28.42 -20.49
C THR A 83 -14.61 29.44 -21.18
N ALA A 84 -15.71 29.82 -20.54
CA ALA A 84 -16.59 30.88 -21.07
C ALA A 84 -15.85 32.22 -21.27
N ALA A 85 -14.87 32.53 -20.41
CA ALA A 85 -14.06 33.73 -20.54
C ALA A 85 -13.10 33.66 -21.74
N GLU A 86 -12.51 32.49 -22.02
CA GLU A 86 -11.66 32.27 -23.20
C GLU A 86 -12.47 32.36 -24.50
N LEU A 87 -13.67 31.76 -24.54
CA LEU A 87 -14.57 31.88 -25.69
C LEU A 87 -14.98 33.33 -25.94
N ARG A 88 -15.31 34.07 -24.88
CA ARG A 88 -15.60 35.51 -24.95
C ARG A 88 -14.46 36.30 -25.57
N GLN A 89 -13.22 36.02 -25.15
CA GLN A 89 -12.03 36.72 -25.67
C GLN A 89 -11.73 36.35 -27.12
N ARG A 90 -11.81 35.07 -27.48
CA ARG A 90 -11.50 34.60 -28.85
C ARG A 90 -12.53 35.08 -29.88
N GLU A 91 -13.80 35.03 -29.50
CA GLU A 91 -14.90 35.24 -30.45
C GLU A 91 -15.44 36.68 -30.40
N GLY A 92 -14.92 37.53 -29.50
CA GLY A 92 -15.35 38.93 -29.36
C GLY A 92 -16.81 39.10 -28.90
N VAL A 93 -17.42 38.06 -28.33
CA VAL A 93 -18.85 38.04 -27.97
C VAL A 93 -19.05 38.53 -26.53
N SER A 94 -20.23 39.08 -26.21
CA SER A 94 -20.57 39.47 -24.82
C SER A 94 -20.69 38.24 -23.90
N ARG A 95 -20.44 38.45 -22.60
CA ARG A 95 -20.54 37.38 -21.57
C ARG A 95 -21.91 36.69 -21.57
N GLN A 96 -22.99 37.46 -21.69
CA GLN A 96 -24.36 36.94 -21.69
C GLN A 96 -24.65 36.10 -22.93
N ALA A 97 -24.18 36.54 -24.10
CA ALA A 97 -24.39 35.81 -25.35
C ALA A 97 -23.63 34.47 -25.35
N VAL A 98 -22.38 34.43 -24.87
CA VAL A 98 -21.64 33.16 -24.69
C VAL A 98 -22.38 32.22 -23.74
N ASP A 99 -22.86 32.70 -22.59
CA ASP A 99 -23.59 31.88 -21.61
C ASP A 99 -24.90 31.31 -22.19
N GLN A 100 -25.67 32.12 -22.93
CA GLN A 100 -26.88 31.65 -23.59
C GLN A 100 -26.59 30.59 -24.66
N ILE A 101 -25.53 30.78 -25.47
CA ILE A 101 -25.12 29.80 -26.49
C ILE A 101 -24.67 28.50 -25.82
N LEU A 102 -23.82 28.57 -24.80
CA LEU A 102 -23.36 27.39 -24.05
C LEU A 102 -24.53 26.63 -23.42
N LYS A 103 -25.50 27.33 -22.82
CA LYS A 103 -26.73 26.70 -22.28
C LYS A 103 -27.53 25.98 -23.36
N LYS A 104 -27.68 26.56 -24.56
CA LYS A 104 -28.37 25.93 -25.69
C LYS A 104 -27.60 24.71 -26.22
N LEU A 105 -26.28 24.81 -26.38
CA LEU A 105 -25.43 23.69 -26.81
C LEU A 105 -25.38 22.56 -25.77
N MET A 106 -25.42 22.88 -24.47
CA MET A 106 -25.54 21.88 -23.41
C MET A 106 -26.91 21.20 -23.41
N LYS A 107 -28.00 21.97 -23.58
CA LYS A 107 -29.37 21.44 -23.62
C LYS A 107 -29.57 20.47 -24.80
N SER A 108 -28.89 20.73 -25.92
CA SER A 108 -28.87 19.85 -27.10
C SER A 108 -27.90 18.67 -26.99
N GLY A 109 -27.11 18.59 -25.91
CA GLY A 109 -26.16 17.50 -25.69
C GLY A 109 -24.90 17.57 -26.58
N LEU A 110 -24.71 18.66 -27.32
CA LEU A 110 -23.55 18.86 -28.22
C LEU A 110 -22.26 19.15 -27.46
N ILE A 111 -22.37 19.75 -26.27
CA ILE A 111 -21.23 20.05 -25.41
C ILE A 111 -21.52 19.61 -23.97
N ARG A 112 -20.46 19.48 -23.18
CA ARG A 112 -20.52 19.22 -21.74
C ARG A 112 -19.63 20.19 -20.98
N ARG A 113 -19.97 20.42 -19.72
CA ARG A 113 -19.14 21.16 -18.77
C ARG A 113 -18.37 20.20 -17.87
N LEU A 114 -17.11 20.49 -17.62
CA LEU A 114 -16.20 19.71 -16.80
C LEU A 114 -15.62 20.59 -15.69
N PRO A 115 -15.58 20.11 -14.43
CA PRO A 115 -14.92 20.83 -13.37
C PRO A 115 -13.40 20.77 -13.59
N THR A 116 -12.71 21.89 -13.41
CA THR A 116 -11.24 21.96 -13.44
C THR A 116 -10.66 21.80 -12.04
N PRO A 117 -9.92 20.72 -11.75
CA PRO A 117 -9.30 20.54 -10.44
C PRO A 117 -8.32 21.67 -10.12
N GLY A 118 -8.55 22.39 -9.01
CA GLY A 118 -7.63 23.42 -8.50
C GLY A 118 -7.78 24.82 -9.13
N GLU A 119 -8.69 25.02 -10.07
CA GLU A 119 -9.10 26.35 -10.55
C GLU A 119 -10.43 26.74 -9.89
N SER A 120 -10.55 27.97 -9.39
CA SER A 120 -11.75 28.42 -8.69
C SER A 120 -12.91 28.60 -9.67
N SER A 121 -14.03 27.89 -9.43
CA SER A 121 -15.38 28.11 -10.01
C SER A 121 -15.52 28.20 -11.54
N GLU A 122 -14.44 28.08 -12.31
CA GLU A 122 -14.47 28.05 -13.76
C GLU A 122 -14.79 26.63 -14.25
N TRP A 123 -15.72 26.56 -15.19
CA TRP A 123 -16.05 25.32 -15.89
C TRP A 123 -15.39 25.34 -17.24
N VAL A 124 -14.78 24.21 -17.62
CA VAL A 124 -14.28 24.00 -18.98
C VAL A 124 -15.39 23.33 -19.79
N TYR A 125 -15.67 23.91 -20.94
CA TYR A 125 -16.62 23.38 -21.90
C TYR A 125 -15.84 22.63 -22.98
N ALA A 126 -16.40 21.50 -23.42
CA ALA A 126 -15.85 20.69 -24.50
C ALA A 126 -16.96 20.01 -25.28
N GLN A 127 -16.71 19.73 -26.56
CA GLN A 127 -17.62 18.95 -27.40
C GLN A 127 -17.90 17.56 -26.78
N SER A 128 -19.14 17.13 -26.89
CA SER A 128 -19.59 15.79 -26.50
C SER A 128 -18.95 14.76 -27.42
N GLY A 129 -18.21 13.81 -26.85
CA GLY A 129 -17.46 12.78 -27.59
C GLY A 129 -15.98 12.70 -27.21
N LYS A 130 -15.37 13.82 -26.77
CA LYS A 130 -14.01 13.79 -26.24
C LYS A 130 -13.96 13.05 -24.90
N ARG A 131 -12.84 12.42 -24.50
CA ARG A 131 -12.71 11.87 -23.14
C ARG A 131 -12.32 12.99 -22.17
N THR A 132 -12.77 12.89 -20.92
CA THR A 132 -12.54 13.95 -19.90
C THR A 132 -11.06 14.14 -19.61
N LEU A 133 -10.27 13.06 -19.63
CA LEU A 133 -8.84 13.11 -19.38
C LEU A 133 -8.11 13.88 -20.48
N ASP A 134 -8.37 13.55 -21.74
CA ASP A 134 -7.77 14.21 -22.92
C ASP A 134 -8.02 15.73 -22.86
N VAL A 135 -9.26 16.12 -22.53
CA VAL A 135 -9.65 17.53 -22.38
C VAL A 135 -8.83 18.27 -21.31
N LEU A 136 -8.53 17.62 -20.19
CA LEU A 136 -7.78 18.23 -19.09
C LEU A 136 -6.25 18.18 -19.30
N VAL A 137 -5.76 17.20 -20.06
CA VAL A 137 -4.35 17.03 -20.39
C VAL A 137 -3.91 18.14 -21.35
N ASP A 138 -4.67 18.36 -22.43
CA ASP A 138 -4.32 19.28 -23.52
C ASP A 138 -4.38 20.76 -23.14
N ARG A 139 -5.08 21.09 -22.04
CA ARG A 139 -5.23 22.48 -21.58
C ARG A 139 -4.09 22.88 -20.64
N GLU A 140 -3.51 24.05 -20.89
CA GLU A 140 -2.63 24.71 -19.94
C GLU A 140 -3.45 25.35 -18.80
N PRO A 141 -3.25 24.93 -17.53
CA PRO A 141 -4.06 25.40 -16.40
C PRO A 141 -3.64 26.80 -15.96
N LYS A 142 -4.60 27.66 -15.63
CA LYS A 142 -4.29 29.02 -15.15
C LYS A 142 -3.73 28.95 -13.73
N ILE A 143 -2.63 29.66 -13.47
CA ILE A 143 -2.01 29.72 -12.13
C ILE A 143 -1.80 31.16 -11.64
N GLY A 144 -2.02 31.38 -10.34
CA GLY A 144 -1.84 32.68 -9.68
C GLY A 144 -0.38 33.03 -9.45
N SER A 145 -0.11 34.26 -9.00
CA SER A 145 1.26 34.78 -8.79
C SER A 145 2.10 33.92 -7.84
N LEU A 146 1.53 33.50 -6.71
CA LEU A 146 2.23 32.64 -5.75
C LEU A 146 2.50 31.23 -6.32
N GLU A 147 1.56 30.66 -7.09
CA GLU A 147 1.81 29.40 -7.80
C GLU A 147 2.92 29.54 -8.84
N LYS A 148 2.97 30.66 -9.59
CA LYS A 148 4.06 30.94 -10.54
C LYS A 148 5.40 31.03 -9.84
N ALA A 149 5.49 31.80 -8.74
CA ALA A 149 6.70 31.92 -7.94
C ALA A 149 7.14 30.54 -7.39
N THR A 150 6.19 29.76 -6.88
CA THR A 150 6.47 28.40 -6.37
C THR A 150 6.97 27.48 -7.49
N LEU A 151 6.36 27.54 -8.67
CA LEU A 151 6.71 26.69 -9.82
C LEU A 151 8.13 26.99 -10.30
N ARG A 152 8.51 28.26 -10.41
CA ARG A 152 9.84 28.72 -10.85
C ARG A 152 10.96 28.26 -9.93
N LEU A 153 10.74 28.25 -8.61
CA LEU A 153 11.78 27.83 -7.66
C LEU A 153 12.06 26.32 -7.66
N ILE A 154 11.23 25.49 -8.29
CA ILE A 154 11.45 24.05 -8.32
C ILE A 154 12.46 23.74 -9.43
N PRO A 155 13.60 23.10 -9.10
CA PRO A 155 14.59 22.75 -10.10
C PRO A 155 14.05 21.67 -11.05
N PRO A 156 14.46 21.70 -12.33
CA PRO A 156 13.97 20.76 -13.35
C PRO A 156 14.38 19.32 -13.04
N VAL A 157 15.52 19.15 -12.35
CA VAL A 157 16.07 17.85 -11.94
C VAL A 157 16.08 17.74 -10.40
N GLY A 158 15.72 16.57 -9.88
CA GLY A 158 15.72 16.27 -8.44
C GLY A 158 14.54 16.86 -7.65
N GLY A 159 14.13 18.09 -7.95
CA GLY A 159 13.05 18.80 -7.26
C GLY A 159 13.51 19.51 -5.98
N ALA A 160 12.58 20.18 -5.31
CA ALA A 160 12.83 21.03 -4.15
C ALA A 160 12.20 20.45 -2.87
N ARG A 161 12.89 20.58 -1.73
CA ARG A 161 12.26 20.28 -0.43
C ARG A 161 11.14 21.26 -0.15
N ARG A 162 10.00 20.75 0.30
CA ARG A 162 8.88 21.60 0.74
C ARG A 162 9.30 22.61 1.81
N ALA A 163 10.18 22.21 2.74
CA ALA A 163 10.68 23.11 3.78
C ALA A 163 11.42 24.32 3.18
N ALA A 164 12.30 24.11 2.20
CA ALA A 164 13.03 25.18 1.52
C ALA A 164 12.08 26.11 0.72
N LEU A 165 11.06 25.55 0.07
CA LEU A 165 10.03 26.36 -0.60
C LEU A 165 9.25 27.24 0.42
N VAL A 166 8.91 26.68 1.58
CA VAL A 166 8.21 27.42 2.65
C VAL A 166 9.10 28.47 3.30
N GLU A 167 10.39 28.20 3.43
CA GLU A 167 11.38 29.16 3.94
C GLU A 167 11.53 30.35 2.98
N ARG A 168 11.56 30.11 1.66
CA ARG A 168 11.75 31.16 0.65
C ARG A 168 10.48 31.99 0.38
N LEU A 169 9.30 31.36 0.36
CA LEU A 169 8.04 31.99 -0.06
C LEU A 169 6.99 32.12 1.07
N GLY A 170 7.29 31.63 2.28
CA GLY A 170 6.40 31.67 3.44
C GLY A 170 5.38 30.53 3.48
N GLN A 171 4.54 30.54 4.53
CA GLN A 171 3.58 29.45 4.82
C GLN A 171 2.45 29.30 3.78
N SER A 172 2.10 30.39 3.09
CA SER A 172 1.07 30.43 2.03
C SER A 172 1.39 29.48 0.87
N THR A 173 2.67 29.13 0.69
CA THR A 173 3.18 28.13 -0.26
C THR A 173 2.52 26.76 -0.11
N HIS A 174 2.05 26.40 1.09
CA HIS A 174 1.35 25.12 1.26
C HIS A 174 0.07 25.03 0.41
N SER A 175 -0.71 26.11 0.38
CA SER A 175 -1.93 26.21 -0.41
C SER A 175 -1.61 26.26 -1.91
N ALA A 176 -0.57 27.00 -2.31
CA ALA A 176 -0.08 27.03 -3.69
C ALA A 176 0.33 25.63 -4.17
N LEU A 177 1.12 24.88 -3.38
CA LEU A 177 1.52 23.50 -3.69
C LEU A 177 0.33 22.55 -3.78
N LYS A 178 -0.71 22.71 -2.96
CA LYS A 178 -1.94 21.92 -3.09
C LYS A 178 -2.62 22.17 -4.43
N ARG A 179 -2.72 23.44 -4.86
CA ARG A 179 -3.32 23.80 -6.15
C ARG A 179 -2.48 23.35 -7.34
N LEU A 180 -1.16 23.50 -7.29
CA LEU A 180 -0.23 23.01 -8.33
C LEU A 180 -0.30 21.49 -8.51
N VAL A 181 -0.41 20.73 -7.41
CA VAL A 181 -0.61 19.27 -7.47
C VAL A 181 -1.95 18.91 -8.08
N ALA A 182 -3.03 19.60 -7.68
CA ALA A 182 -4.36 19.38 -8.26
C ALA A 182 -4.40 19.65 -9.77
N LYS A 183 -3.62 20.62 -10.24
CA LYS A 183 -3.44 20.97 -11.66
C LYS A 183 -2.49 20.04 -12.42
N GLY A 184 -1.87 19.08 -11.72
CA GLY A 184 -0.92 18.13 -12.29
C GLY A 184 0.40 18.76 -12.76
N LEU A 185 0.74 19.97 -12.29
CA LEU A 185 1.99 20.66 -12.66
C LEU A 185 3.17 20.20 -11.80
N VAL A 186 2.88 19.76 -10.57
CA VAL A 186 3.90 19.25 -9.65
C VAL A 186 3.41 17.97 -9.01
N GLU A 187 4.35 17.11 -8.64
CA GLU A 187 4.11 15.90 -7.86
C GLU A 187 4.80 15.99 -6.48
N LYS A 188 4.26 15.25 -5.51
CA LYS A 188 4.78 15.16 -4.15
C LYS A 188 5.37 13.78 -3.94
N ALA A 189 6.61 13.74 -3.49
CA ALA A 189 7.33 12.52 -3.16
C ALA A 189 7.82 12.53 -1.70
N GLY A 190 8.01 11.34 -1.11
CA GLY A 190 8.54 11.21 0.24
C GLY A 190 7.51 11.27 1.36
N THR A 191 7.98 11.61 2.57
CA THR A 191 7.14 11.66 3.78
C THR A 191 6.74 13.08 4.12
N PRO A 192 5.68 13.34 4.92
CA PRO A 192 5.28 14.71 5.28
C PRO A 192 6.41 15.58 5.86
N LYS A 193 7.35 14.98 6.60
CA LYS A 193 8.51 15.67 7.19
C LYS A 193 9.67 15.87 6.20
N ARG A 194 9.76 15.03 5.16
CA ARG A 194 10.80 15.08 4.11
C ARG A 194 10.14 15.06 2.74
N GLN A 195 9.24 16.01 2.53
CA GLN A 195 8.45 16.06 1.32
C GLN A 195 9.24 16.76 0.22
N LEU A 196 9.43 16.06 -0.88
CA LEU A 196 10.08 16.55 -2.09
C LEU A 196 8.99 16.93 -3.09
N ILE A 197 9.12 18.11 -3.70
CA ILE A 197 8.24 18.63 -4.73
C ILE A 197 8.99 18.57 -6.05
N ARG A 198 8.41 17.93 -7.06
CA ARG A 198 9.02 17.79 -8.39
C ARG A 198 8.07 18.32 -9.45
N LEU A 199 8.64 18.82 -10.55
CA LEU A 199 7.87 19.17 -11.72
C LEU A 199 7.42 17.90 -12.45
N THR A 200 6.19 17.90 -12.94
CA THR A 200 5.75 16.93 -13.94
C THR A 200 6.19 17.42 -15.32
N GLN A 201 6.04 16.59 -16.36
CA GLN A 201 6.27 17.05 -17.74
C GLN A 201 5.42 18.28 -18.07
N LYS A 202 4.16 18.29 -17.59
CA LYS A 202 3.24 19.42 -17.77
C LYS A 202 3.71 20.68 -17.04
N GLY A 203 4.34 20.53 -15.87
CA GLY A 203 4.96 21.64 -15.13
C GLY A 203 6.18 22.22 -15.83
N LEU A 204 7.03 21.36 -16.41
CA LEU A 204 8.23 21.76 -17.17
C LEU A 204 7.89 22.54 -18.44
N THR A 205 6.83 22.13 -19.15
CA THR A 205 6.40 22.79 -20.39
C THR A 205 5.43 23.95 -20.17
N HIS A 206 5.14 24.31 -18.92
CA HIS A 206 4.19 25.38 -18.60
C HIS A 206 4.82 26.75 -18.89
N SER A 207 4.10 27.66 -19.55
CA SER A 207 4.58 29.00 -19.96
C SER A 207 5.15 29.86 -18.84
N ALA A 208 4.63 29.69 -17.63
CA ALA A 208 5.12 30.40 -16.45
C ALA A 208 6.40 29.82 -15.82
N TYR A 209 6.81 28.61 -16.22
CA TYR A 209 8.06 28.00 -15.81
C TYR A 209 9.20 28.59 -16.64
N ASP A 210 10.25 29.01 -15.96
CA ASP A 210 11.42 29.63 -16.56
C ASP A 210 12.61 28.72 -16.27
N LEU A 211 13.16 28.09 -17.32
CA LEU A 211 14.24 27.11 -17.21
C LEU A 211 15.57 27.77 -16.81
N GLU A 212 15.75 29.04 -17.15
CA GLU A 212 16.97 29.82 -16.89
C GLU A 212 16.84 30.66 -15.60
N GLY A 213 15.70 30.55 -14.92
CA GLY A 213 15.39 31.35 -13.73
C GLY A 213 16.11 30.88 -12.46
N GLU A 214 15.97 31.65 -11.39
CA GLU A 214 16.46 31.25 -10.06
C GLU A 214 15.73 29.98 -9.59
N HIS A 215 16.49 28.92 -9.34
CA HIS A 215 16.00 27.65 -8.81
C HIS A 215 16.59 27.36 -7.43
N LEU A 216 15.82 26.68 -6.58
CA LEU A 216 16.39 26.08 -5.37
C LEU A 216 17.37 24.96 -5.74
N PRO A 217 18.35 24.66 -4.87
CA PRO A 217 19.28 23.55 -5.11
C PRO A 217 18.52 22.23 -5.28
N GLY A 218 18.83 21.55 -6.39
CA GLY A 218 18.30 20.22 -6.70
C GLY A 218 18.55 19.26 -5.55
N ASN A 219 17.47 18.69 -5.02
CA ASN A 219 17.59 17.65 -4.01
C ASN A 219 17.54 16.28 -4.70
N ASP A 220 18.51 15.42 -4.37
CA ASP A 220 18.40 14.01 -4.75
C ASP A 220 17.14 13.41 -4.09
N VAL A 221 16.38 12.65 -4.86
CA VAL A 221 15.22 11.87 -4.40
C VAL A 221 15.62 10.95 -3.24
N SER A 222 16.88 10.49 -3.21
CA SER A 222 17.44 9.71 -2.11
C SER A 222 17.51 10.49 -0.78
N ALA A 223 17.65 11.81 -0.81
CA ALA A 223 17.70 12.65 0.39
C ALA A 223 16.33 12.73 1.12
N ALA A 224 15.23 12.46 0.41
CA ALA A 224 13.91 12.35 1.00
C ALA A 224 13.68 11.00 1.70
N LEU A 225 14.56 10.02 1.46
CA LEU A 225 14.46 8.66 1.98
C LEU A 225 15.44 8.44 3.15
N LYS A 226 15.08 7.52 4.05
CA LYS A 226 16.02 7.00 5.05
C LYS A 226 16.98 5.99 4.42
N PRO A 227 18.21 5.81 4.95
CA PRO A 227 19.17 4.84 4.42
C PRO A 227 18.59 3.42 4.28
N GLU A 228 17.73 2.99 5.21
CA GLU A 228 17.07 1.68 5.15
C GLU A 228 16.05 1.59 4.01
N GLN A 229 15.35 2.69 3.73
CA GLN A 229 14.39 2.76 2.63
C GLN A 229 15.11 2.69 1.28
N VAL A 230 16.26 3.35 1.15
CA VAL A 230 17.11 3.26 -0.04
C VAL A 230 17.59 1.82 -0.23
N ARG A 231 18.07 1.15 0.82
CA ARG A 231 18.47 -0.28 0.76
C ARG A 231 17.34 -1.20 0.33
N LEU A 232 16.13 -0.99 0.82
CA LEU A 232 14.95 -1.78 0.41
C LEU A 232 14.58 -1.55 -1.06
N LEU A 233 14.67 -0.30 -1.55
CA LEU A 233 14.44 -0.01 -2.97
C LEU A 233 15.52 -0.65 -3.86
N LEU A 234 16.80 -0.59 -3.45
CA LEU A 234 17.91 -1.24 -4.16
C LEU A 234 17.78 -2.77 -4.18
N ALA A 235 17.34 -3.37 -3.07
CA ALA A 235 17.04 -4.80 -3.03
C ALA A 235 15.89 -5.16 -3.98
N LEU A 236 14.84 -4.34 -4.02
CA LEU A 236 13.70 -4.55 -4.91
C LEU A 236 14.06 -4.37 -6.39
N ASP A 237 14.95 -3.43 -6.71
CA ASP A 237 15.51 -3.25 -8.04
C ASP A 237 16.34 -4.45 -8.50
N ALA A 238 17.19 -4.97 -7.61
CA ALA A 238 18.06 -6.10 -7.88
C ALA A 238 17.29 -7.43 -8.01
N LEU A 239 16.20 -7.60 -7.26
CA LEU A 239 15.38 -8.81 -7.27
C LEU A 239 14.26 -8.77 -8.33
N GLY A 240 13.82 -7.59 -8.75
CA GLY A 240 12.55 -7.43 -9.45
C GLY A 240 11.35 -7.56 -8.50
N PRO A 241 10.15 -7.92 -9.01
CA PRO A 241 8.98 -8.14 -8.15
C PRO A 241 9.25 -9.22 -7.08
N ALA A 242 9.14 -8.87 -5.81
CA ALA A 242 9.55 -9.76 -4.70
C ALA A 242 8.65 -9.64 -3.47
N ARG A 243 8.68 -10.66 -2.60
CA ARG A 243 7.93 -10.66 -1.32
C ARG A 243 8.66 -9.84 -0.27
N ALA A 244 7.91 -9.34 0.72
CA ALA A 244 8.48 -8.55 1.82
C ALA A 244 9.68 -9.24 2.50
N LEU A 245 9.60 -10.55 2.75
CA LEU A 245 10.67 -11.32 3.38
C LEU A 245 11.95 -11.33 2.53
N ASP A 246 11.80 -11.59 1.22
CA ASP A 246 12.93 -11.67 0.29
C ASP A 246 13.61 -10.29 0.15
N ILE A 247 12.82 -9.22 0.07
CA ILE A 247 13.33 -7.84 0.02
C ILE A 247 14.09 -7.50 1.31
N SER A 248 13.56 -7.91 2.46
CA SER A 248 14.17 -7.64 3.78
C SER A 248 15.49 -8.37 3.95
N ALA A 249 15.54 -9.63 3.51
CA ALA A 249 16.73 -10.46 3.52
C ALA A 249 17.83 -9.85 2.62
N ALA A 250 17.49 -9.53 1.37
CA ALA A 250 18.42 -8.90 0.43
C ALA A 250 18.92 -7.52 0.90
N ALA A 251 18.05 -6.73 1.54
CA ALA A 251 18.42 -5.42 2.10
C ALA A 251 19.22 -5.50 3.41
N GLY A 252 19.31 -6.68 4.04
CA GLY A 252 19.94 -6.85 5.34
C GLY A 252 19.19 -6.14 6.49
N VAL A 253 17.89 -5.90 6.34
CA VAL A 253 17.08 -5.18 7.34
C VAL A 253 16.28 -6.20 8.15
N ARG A 254 16.94 -6.89 9.10
CA ARG A 254 16.30 -7.76 10.10
C ARG A 254 16.10 -6.97 11.40
N SER A 255 14.87 -6.88 11.94
CA SER A 255 14.63 -6.17 13.20
C SER A 255 14.70 -7.09 14.41
N LYS A 256 15.60 -6.79 15.37
CA LYS A 256 15.45 -7.21 16.77
C LYS A 256 14.91 -6.09 17.69
N ARG A 257 15.13 -4.79 17.38
CA ARG A 257 14.63 -3.64 18.19
C ARG A 257 14.34 -2.33 17.40
N ALA A 258 14.06 -2.41 16.10
CA ALA A 258 13.79 -1.25 15.24
C ALA A 258 12.51 -1.47 14.40
N PRO A 259 11.96 -0.45 13.69
CA PRO A 259 10.83 -0.63 12.78
C PRO A 259 11.07 -1.83 11.86
N SER A 260 10.12 -2.77 11.80
CA SER A 260 10.26 -3.94 10.93
C SER A 260 10.33 -3.49 9.46
N ALA A 261 10.99 -4.27 8.62
CA ALA A 261 11.05 -4.00 7.17
C ALA A 261 9.66 -3.82 6.54
N GLY A 262 8.63 -4.48 7.08
CA GLY A 262 7.23 -4.27 6.70
C GLY A 262 6.75 -2.83 6.89
N GLN A 263 7.12 -2.16 7.98
CA GLN A 263 6.77 -0.75 8.21
C GLN A 263 7.45 0.18 7.20
N TYR A 264 8.69 -0.11 6.83
CA TYR A 264 9.39 0.66 5.80
C TYR A 264 8.78 0.46 4.41
N LEU A 265 8.43 -0.78 4.06
CA LEU A 265 7.71 -1.09 2.81
C LEU A 265 6.35 -0.40 2.77
N GLN A 266 5.59 -0.41 3.87
CA GLN A 266 4.33 0.32 3.96
C GLN A 266 4.52 1.82 3.72
N ARG A 267 5.55 2.43 4.31
CA ARG A 267 5.87 3.85 4.08
C ARG A 267 6.26 4.12 2.63
N LEU A 268 7.11 3.28 2.03
CA LEU A 268 7.48 3.39 0.62
C LEU A 268 6.25 3.27 -0.30
N ARG A 269 5.30 2.40 0.06
CA ARG A 269 4.02 2.26 -0.65
C ARG A 269 3.17 3.52 -0.54
N MET A 270 2.99 4.06 0.67
CA MET A 270 2.24 5.31 0.88
C MET A 270 2.90 6.51 0.19
N SER A 271 4.22 6.50 0.06
CA SER A 271 4.99 7.53 -0.66
C SER A 271 5.07 7.33 -2.18
N GLY A 272 4.40 6.30 -2.72
CA GLY A 272 4.29 6.05 -4.15
C GLY A 272 5.52 5.42 -4.82
N TYR A 273 6.56 5.05 -4.08
CA TYR A 273 7.79 4.47 -4.66
C TYR A 273 7.64 2.99 -5.03
N ILE A 274 6.75 2.28 -4.33
CA ILE A 274 6.45 0.88 -4.61
C ILE A 274 4.93 0.68 -4.65
N VAL A 275 4.49 -0.32 -5.40
CA VAL A 275 3.12 -0.79 -5.38
C VAL A 275 3.09 -2.25 -4.95
N GLN A 276 2.06 -2.60 -4.20
CA GLN A 276 1.80 -3.96 -3.76
C GLN A 276 0.80 -4.58 -4.74
N GLU A 277 1.18 -5.67 -5.40
CA GLU A 277 0.26 -6.44 -6.22
C GLU A 277 -0.70 -7.23 -5.33
N ARG A 278 -1.93 -7.42 -5.79
CA ARG A 278 -2.96 -8.08 -4.98
C ARG A 278 -2.49 -9.51 -4.64
N PRO A 279 -2.43 -9.87 -3.34
CA PRO A 279 -2.15 -11.25 -2.99
C PRO A 279 -3.30 -12.12 -3.51
N MET A 280 -2.96 -13.20 -4.22
CA MET A 280 -3.90 -14.31 -4.37
C MET A 280 -4.23 -14.86 -2.97
N PRO A 281 -5.42 -15.43 -2.74
CA PRO A 281 -5.76 -16.06 -1.47
C PRO A 281 -4.66 -17.05 -1.04
N GLY A 282 -4.18 -16.93 0.20
CA GLY A 282 -3.12 -17.79 0.75
C GLY A 282 -1.69 -17.46 0.31
N ARG A 283 -1.46 -16.46 -0.57
CA ARG A 283 -0.10 -16.05 -0.98
C ARG A 283 0.32 -14.74 -0.34
N ALA A 284 1.60 -14.66 0.05
CA ALA A 284 2.20 -13.43 0.54
C ALA A 284 2.21 -12.36 -0.57
N PRO A 285 2.03 -11.07 -0.21
CA PRO A 285 2.01 -9.99 -1.20
C PRO A 285 3.37 -9.80 -1.87
N ILE A 286 3.32 -9.48 -3.16
CA ILE A 286 4.48 -9.12 -3.99
C ILE A 286 4.53 -7.61 -4.14
N TYR A 287 5.70 -7.03 -4.02
CA TYR A 287 5.96 -5.61 -4.21
C TYR A 287 6.73 -5.40 -5.51
N ARG A 288 6.48 -4.28 -6.19
CA ARG A 288 7.24 -3.84 -7.37
C ARG A 288 7.50 -2.34 -7.31
N LEU A 289 8.55 -1.89 -8.00
CA LEU A 289 8.86 -0.48 -8.15
C LEU A 289 7.81 0.21 -9.03
N THR A 290 7.48 1.46 -8.69
CA THR A 290 6.77 2.36 -9.60
C THR A 290 7.78 3.13 -10.46
N LYS A 291 7.29 3.92 -11.43
CA LYS A 291 8.16 4.87 -12.17
C LYS A 291 8.95 5.78 -11.21
N GLN A 292 8.28 6.30 -10.18
CA GLN A 292 8.93 7.11 -9.15
C GLN A 292 10.01 6.34 -8.38
N GLY A 293 9.75 5.07 -8.04
CA GLY A 293 10.73 4.17 -7.44
C GLY A 293 11.98 4.00 -8.31
N THR A 294 11.79 3.72 -9.60
CA THR A 294 12.90 3.55 -10.54
C THR A 294 13.76 4.81 -10.67
N THR A 295 13.15 6.00 -10.70
CA THR A 295 13.91 7.25 -10.73
C THR A 295 14.72 7.48 -9.45
N ALA A 296 14.15 7.14 -8.28
CA ALA A 296 14.84 7.25 -7.00
C ALA A 296 16.08 6.33 -6.94
N ILE A 297 15.98 5.13 -7.52
CA ILE A 297 17.09 4.18 -7.58
C ILE A 297 18.15 4.62 -8.59
N ALA A 298 17.76 5.14 -9.75
CA ALA A 298 18.70 5.66 -10.74
C ALA A 298 19.60 6.74 -10.10
N ALA A 299 19.02 7.66 -9.33
CA ALA A 299 19.77 8.66 -8.58
C ALA A 299 20.68 8.03 -7.50
N ALA A 300 20.18 7.05 -6.74
CA ALA A 300 20.97 6.34 -5.75
C ALA A 300 22.16 5.56 -6.36
N LYS A 301 21.99 4.97 -7.55
CA LYS A 301 23.04 4.25 -8.29
C LYS A 301 24.14 5.19 -8.77
N LEU A 302 23.78 6.38 -9.27
CA LEU A 302 24.74 7.41 -9.65
C LEU A 302 25.59 7.87 -8.45
N ALA A 303 25.02 7.85 -7.24
CA ALA A 303 25.75 8.09 -6.00
C ALA A 303 26.57 6.87 -5.49
N GLY A 304 26.85 5.90 -6.35
CA GLY A 304 27.67 4.71 -6.05
C GLY A 304 26.97 3.62 -5.22
N LYS A 305 25.67 3.72 -4.97
CA LYS A 305 24.92 2.77 -4.14
C LYS A 305 24.19 1.74 -4.98
N ALA A 306 24.92 0.93 -5.75
CA ALA A 306 24.34 -0.17 -6.53
C ALA A 306 24.32 -1.49 -5.75
N MET A 307 23.24 -2.27 -5.89
CA MET A 307 23.17 -3.64 -5.38
C MET A 307 23.23 -4.63 -6.54
N SER A 308 24.13 -5.61 -6.46
CA SER A 308 24.22 -6.67 -7.47
C SER A 308 23.05 -7.66 -7.34
N PRO A 309 22.37 -8.02 -8.44
CA PRO A 309 21.31 -9.05 -8.44
C PRO A 309 21.76 -10.38 -7.83
N ASN A 310 22.97 -10.84 -8.16
CA ASN A 310 23.51 -12.10 -7.63
C ASN A 310 23.75 -12.03 -6.13
N LYS A 311 24.21 -10.89 -5.62
CA LYS A 311 24.40 -10.66 -4.18
C LYS A 311 23.06 -10.66 -3.44
N ALA A 312 22.03 -10.03 -4.02
CA ALA A 312 20.69 -10.00 -3.46
C ALA A 312 20.08 -11.42 -3.38
N ARG A 313 20.16 -12.21 -4.46
CA ARG A 313 19.65 -13.59 -4.50
C ARG A 313 20.33 -14.50 -3.47
N ARG A 314 21.67 -14.47 -3.40
CA ARG A 314 22.44 -15.24 -2.40
C ARG A 314 22.06 -14.88 -0.96
N ALA A 315 21.76 -13.60 -0.68
CA ALA A 315 21.31 -13.18 0.64
C ALA A 315 19.92 -13.75 1.00
N VAL A 316 19.01 -13.83 0.02
CA VAL A 316 17.68 -14.46 0.19
C VAL A 316 17.82 -15.96 0.44
N GLU A 317 18.65 -16.65 -0.33
CA GLU A 317 18.91 -18.09 -0.19
C GLU A 317 19.49 -18.42 1.19
N ARG A 318 20.47 -17.64 1.65
CA ARG A 318 21.06 -17.79 2.99
C ARG A 318 20.01 -17.59 4.09
N ASP A 319 19.17 -16.57 3.97
CA ASP A 319 18.07 -16.33 4.92
C ASP A 319 17.07 -17.49 4.94
N ALA A 320 16.70 -18.01 3.77
CA ALA A 320 15.83 -19.17 3.67
C ALA A 320 16.44 -20.41 4.33
N ALA A 321 17.73 -20.67 4.12
CA ALA A 321 18.47 -21.75 4.76
C ALA A 321 18.51 -21.58 6.29
N ASP A 322 18.86 -20.39 6.79
CA ASP A 322 18.86 -20.07 8.22
C ASP A 322 17.49 -20.35 8.85
N ARG A 323 16.41 -19.93 8.17
CA ARG A 323 15.04 -20.12 8.66
C ARG A 323 14.61 -21.59 8.61
N ALA A 324 14.98 -22.32 7.58
CA ALA A 324 14.72 -23.75 7.48
C ALA A 324 15.46 -24.50 8.61
N GLN A 325 16.72 -24.17 8.87
CA GLN A 325 17.49 -24.73 9.97
C GLN A 325 16.90 -24.36 11.34
N GLN A 326 16.44 -23.12 11.54
CA GLN A 326 15.74 -22.71 12.76
C GLN A 326 14.37 -23.37 12.93
N ALA A 327 13.65 -23.63 11.84
CA ALA A 327 12.37 -24.35 11.88
C ALA A 327 12.60 -25.83 12.21
N ALA A 328 13.62 -26.44 11.61
CA ALA A 328 14.05 -27.80 11.92
C ALA A 328 14.48 -27.92 13.39
N SER A 329 15.30 -27.00 13.90
CA SER A 329 15.71 -27.02 15.32
C SER A 329 14.55 -26.75 16.27
N ARG A 330 13.56 -25.92 15.89
CA ARG A 330 12.31 -25.76 16.66
C ARG A 330 11.41 -27.00 16.65
N HIS A 331 11.44 -27.81 15.61
CA HIS A 331 10.75 -29.11 15.61
C HIS A 331 11.42 -30.13 16.55
N TYR A 332 12.73 -29.99 16.79
CA TYR A 332 13.47 -30.75 17.82
C TYR A 332 13.54 -30.06 19.19
N SER A 333 12.94 -28.88 19.32
CA SER A 333 12.88 -28.11 20.56
C SER A 333 11.46 -27.56 20.69
N SER A 334 10.49 -28.48 20.77
CA SER A 334 9.12 -28.08 21.10
C SER A 334 9.15 -27.34 22.44
N PRO A 335 8.41 -26.22 22.64
CA PRO A 335 8.36 -25.46 23.91
C PRO A 335 7.85 -26.23 25.16
N GLY A 336 7.81 -27.56 25.12
CA GLY A 336 7.53 -28.46 26.24
C GLY A 336 8.45 -29.68 26.31
N GLN A 337 9.47 -29.84 25.43
CA GLN A 337 10.30 -31.05 25.42
C GLN A 337 11.14 -31.24 26.68
N GLY A 338 11.57 -30.15 27.33
CA GLY A 338 12.29 -30.24 28.61
C GLY A 338 11.46 -30.84 29.75
N ARG A 339 10.13 -30.71 29.69
CA ARG A 339 9.21 -31.15 30.77
C ARG A 339 8.32 -32.31 30.35
N THR A 340 8.49 -32.80 29.13
CA THR A 340 7.73 -33.95 28.63
C THR A 340 7.99 -35.20 29.48
N PRO A 341 9.24 -35.56 29.84
CA PRO A 341 9.49 -36.70 30.72
C PRO A 341 8.85 -36.52 32.11
N GLU A 342 8.93 -35.32 32.69
CA GLU A 342 8.34 -35.03 34.01
C GLU A 342 6.81 -35.13 33.99
N ILE A 343 6.14 -34.57 32.97
CA ILE A 343 4.68 -34.66 32.85
C ILE A 343 4.24 -36.12 32.67
N LEU A 344 4.94 -36.90 31.84
CA LEU A 344 4.59 -38.32 31.63
C LEU A 344 4.86 -39.15 32.89
N ALA A 345 5.94 -38.88 33.63
CA ALA A 345 6.24 -39.54 34.90
C ALA A 345 5.19 -39.23 35.99
N LEU A 346 4.69 -38.00 36.07
CA LEU A 346 3.59 -37.67 36.98
C LEU A 346 2.31 -38.46 36.65
N LEU A 347 2.01 -38.62 35.35
CA LEU A 347 0.83 -39.33 34.87
C LEU A 347 0.91 -40.86 35.00
N GLU A 348 2.09 -41.43 35.28
CA GLU A 348 2.26 -42.85 35.61
C GLU A 348 1.54 -43.22 36.91
N SER A 349 1.40 -42.25 37.83
CA SER A 349 0.67 -42.44 39.10
C SER A 349 -0.86 -42.45 38.95
N GLY A 350 -1.36 -42.10 37.76
CA GLY A 350 -2.79 -42.07 37.43
C GLY A 350 -3.25 -40.77 36.77
N PRO A 351 -4.55 -40.64 36.46
CA PRO A 351 -5.08 -39.48 35.76
C PRO A 351 -5.02 -38.19 36.60
N LEU A 352 -4.41 -37.13 36.07
CA LEU A 352 -4.25 -35.83 36.74
C LEU A 352 -4.85 -34.68 35.93
N THR A 353 -5.38 -33.67 36.62
CA THR A 353 -5.79 -32.39 36.01
C THR A 353 -4.58 -31.54 35.65
N SER A 354 -4.74 -30.58 34.72
CA SER A 354 -3.67 -29.62 34.39
C SER A 354 -3.18 -28.80 35.60
N ARG A 355 -4.01 -28.66 36.64
CA ARG A 355 -3.65 -27.97 37.88
C ARG A 355 -2.79 -28.85 38.78
N GLU A 356 -3.19 -30.11 38.98
CA GLU A 356 -2.41 -31.08 39.75
C GLU A 356 -1.03 -31.32 39.10
N ILE A 357 -0.96 -31.44 37.77
CA ILE A 357 0.33 -31.51 37.05
C ILE A 357 1.17 -30.26 37.31
N GLN A 358 0.58 -29.07 37.20
CA GLN A 358 1.29 -27.80 37.44
C GLN A 358 1.88 -27.72 38.86
N ASP A 359 1.13 -28.19 39.86
CA ASP A 359 1.50 -28.11 41.28
C ASP A 359 2.57 -29.16 41.66
N GLN A 360 2.65 -30.28 40.92
CA GLN A 360 3.61 -31.37 41.18
C GLN A 360 4.90 -31.29 40.35
N LEU A 361 4.99 -30.41 39.36
CA LEU A 361 6.21 -30.20 38.58
C LEU A 361 7.30 -29.54 39.43
N SER A 362 8.51 -30.13 39.46
CA SER A 362 9.68 -29.56 40.15
C SER A 362 10.05 -28.16 39.67
N ASN A 363 9.71 -27.84 38.41
CA ASN A 363 9.79 -26.49 37.87
C ASN A 363 8.46 -26.15 37.18
N PRO A 364 7.53 -25.44 37.84
CA PRO A 364 6.19 -25.16 37.31
C PRO A 364 6.24 -24.27 36.07
N PHE A 365 5.21 -24.32 35.20
CA PHE A 365 5.13 -23.37 34.08
C PHE A 365 4.80 -21.97 34.60
N LYS A 366 5.22 -20.92 33.89
CA LYS A 366 4.84 -19.55 34.25
C LYS A 366 3.32 -19.33 34.24
N PHE A 367 2.59 -20.11 33.43
CA PHE A 367 1.13 -20.03 33.31
C PHE A 367 0.54 -21.44 33.27
N TYR A 368 -0.52 -21.71 34.05
CA TYR A 368 -1.19 -23.02 34.10
C TYR A 368 -1.72 -23.47 32.72
N ARG A 369 -2.10 -22.52 31.86
CA ARG A 369 -2.58 -22.81 30.49
C ARG A 369 -1.50 -23.50 29.64
N SER A 370 -0.23 -23.30 29.95
CA SER A 370 0.88 -23.95 29.25
C SER A 370 0.92 -25.46 29.49
N VAL A 371 0.46 -25.95 30.65
CA VAL A 371 0.31 -27.39 30.91
C VAL A 371 -0.75 -27.98 30.01
N GLY A 372 -1.88 -27.30 29.83
CA GLY A 372 -2.93 -27.75 28.91
C GLY A 372 -2.48 -27.80 27.44
N LEU A 373 -1.65 -26.85 27.01
CA LEU A 373 -1.04 -26.86 25.68
C LEU A 373 -0.03 -28.01 25.53
N ALA A 374 0.83 -28.21 26.54
CA ALA A 374 1.78 -29.32 26.54
C ALA A 374 1.06 -30.67 26.49
N ALA A 375 0.05 -30.89 27.35
CA ALA A 375 -0.74 -32.11 27.36
C ALA A 375 -1.52 -32.34 26.06
N SER A 376 -2.04 -31.26 25.43
CA SER A 376 -2.66 -31.36 24.10
C SER A 376 -1.65 -31.75 23.00
N ASP A 377 -0.41 -31.27 23.06
CA ASP A 377 0.63 -31.67 22.13
C ASP A 377 1.08 -33.13 22.36
N LEU A 378 1.14 -33.59 23.62
CA LEU A 378 1.37 -35.00 23.96
C LEU A 378 0.21 -35.89 23.48
N GLN A 379 -1.03 -35.37 23.54
CA GLN A 379 -2.21 -36.07 23.03
C GLN A 379 -2.15 -36.24 21.51
N LYS A 380 -1.72 -35.22 20.75
CA LYS A 380 -1.52 -35.33 19.29
C LYS A 380 -0.47 -36.38 18.92
N ARG A 381 0.50 -36.63 19.81
CA ARG A 381 1.51 -37.68 19.66
C ARG A 381 1.00 -39.07 20.07
N GLY A 382 -0.21 -39.14 20.61
CA GLY A 382 -0.81 -40.37 21.11
C GLY A 382 -0.23 -40.85 22.44
N TRP A 383 0.51 -40.00 23.19
CA TRP A 383 1.15 -40.40 24.45
C TRP A 383 0.26 -40.23 25.68
N VAL A 384 -0.68 -39.28 25.62
CA VAL A 384 -1.67 -39.07 26.68
C VAL A 384 -3.06 -38.97 26.06
N ARG A 385 -4.10 -39.25 26.84
CA ARG A 385 -5.50 -39.02 26.46
C ARG A 385 -6.22 -38.18 27.51
N CYS A 386 -7.25 -37.46 27.08
CA CYS A 386 -8.08 -36.64 27.98
C CYS A 386 -9.30 -37.46 28.43
N ILE A 387 -9.49 -37.60 29.74
CA ILE A 387 -10.66 -38.22 30.36
C ILE A 387 -11.53 -37.14 31.00
N GLY A 388 -12.85 -37.22 30.76
CA GLY A 388 -13.82 -36.26 31.26
C GLY A 388 -14.01 -35.09 30.29
N SER A 389 -15.02 -35.19 29.42
CA SER A 389 -15.53 -34.07 28.62
C SER A 389 -17.04 -33.88 28.86
N GLY A 390 -17.44 -33.79 30.13
CA GLY A 390 -18.76 -33.27 30.50
C GLY A 390 -18.66 -31.78 30.79
N ASP A 391 -19.72 -31.01 30.54
CA ASP A 391 -19.75 -29.54 30.54
C ASP A 391 -19.27 -28.86 31.84
N HIS A 392 -19.09 -29.61 32.93
CA HIS A 392 -18.62 -29.09 34.23
C HIS A 392 -17.48 -29.89 34.88
N ALA A 393 -16.96 -30.95 34.27
CA ALA A 393 -15.85 -31.73 34.83
C ALA A 393 -14.50 -31.16 34.39
N ALA A 394 -13.56 -30.99 35.33
CA ALA A 394 -12.19 -30.59 34.99
C ALA A 394 -11.52 -31.66 34.12
N LYS A 395 -10.93 -31.25 33.00
CA LYS A 395 -10.18 -32.14 32.10
C LYS A 395 -9.07 -32.85 32.87
N ARG A 396 -9.10 -34.18 32.88
CA ARG A 396 -8.03 -35.03 33.39
C ARG A 396 -7.25 -35.62 32.23
N TRP A 397 -5.95 -35.73 32.40
CA TRP A 397 -5.04 -36.33 31.45
C TRP A 397 -4.60 -37.67 31.99
N GLU A 398 -4.50 -38.67 31.15
CA GLU A 398 -4.06 -40.01 31.50
C GLU A 398 -2.98 -40.46 30.50
N LEU A 399 -1.98 -41.17 31.01
CA LEU A 399 -0.94 -41.80 30.22
C LEU A 399 -1.51 -42.96 29.39
N THR A 400 -1.12 -43.06 28.13
CA THR A 400 -1.46 -44.19 27.26
C THR A 400 -0.32 -45.21 27.21
N SER A 401 -0.56 -46.41 26.68
CA SER A 401 0.50 -47.40 26.46
C SER A 401 1.66 -46.85 25.63
N ALA A 402 1.37 -46.16 24.52
CA ALA A 402 2.41 -45.55 23.69
C ALA A 402 3.21 -44.45 24.41
N GLY A 403 2.61 -43.78 25.40
CA GLY A 403 3.31 -42.83 26.26
C GLY A 403 4.20 -43.51 27.31
N LEU A 404 3.75 -44.65 27.84
CA LEU A 404 4.50 -45.47 28.79
C LEU A 404 5.74 -46.09 28.11
N ASP A 405 5.56 -46.71 26.94
CA ASP A 405 6.66 -47.30 26.16
C ASP A 405 7.75 -46.25 25.84
N TRP A 406 7.34 -45.03 25.50
CA TRP A 406 8.26 -43.91 25.26
C TRP A 406 9.02 -43.51 26.53
N LEU A 407 8.33 -43.47 27.68
CA LEU A 407 8.93 -43.09 28.96
C LEU A 407 9.94 -44.14 29.43
N GLU A 408 9.62 -45.43 29.31
CA GLU A 408 10.52 -46.54 29.63
C GLU A 408 11.76 -46.54 28.73
N ALA A 409 11.58 -46.40 27.41
CA ALA A 409 12.70 -46.27 26.48
C ALA A 409 13.61 -45.09 26.82
N ARG A 410 13.03 -44.00 27.33
CA ARG A 410 13.79 -42.82 27.75
C ARG A 410 14.54 -43.02 29.07
N ARG A 411 13.97 -43.76 30.03
CA ARG A 411 14.64 -44.17 31.27
C ARG A 411 15.84 -45.06 30.97
N ALA A 412 15.68 -46.07 30.12
CA ALA A 412 16.76 -46.95 29.67
C ALA A 412 17.90 -46.19 29.00
N GLN A 413 17.60 -45.18 28.16
CA GLN A 413 18.61 -44.31 27.55
C GLN A 413 19.39 -43.49 28.59
N HIS A 414 18.73 -43.01 29.65
CA HIS A 414 19.37 -42.25 30.71
C HIS A 414 20.26 -43.11 31.61
N GLU A 415 19.86 -44.35 31.89
CA GLU A 415 20.67 -45.32 32.64
C GLU A 415 21.96 -45.66 31.89
N VAL A 416 21.88 -45.92 30.58
CA VAL A 416 23.07 -46.17 29.74
C VAL A 416 24.03 -44.97 29.72
N GLN A 417 23.50 -43.74 29.66
CA GLN A 417 24.33 -42.52 29.71
C GLN A 417 24.97 -42.25 31.07
N GLN A 418 24.38 -42.74 32.18
CA GLN A 418 25.00 -42.62 33.50
C GLN A 418 26.08 -43.67 33.74
N ILE A 419 25.98 -44.86 33.13
CA ILE A 419 26.99 -45.91 33.20
C ILE A 419 28.28 -45.49 32.46
N ASP A 420 28.18 -44.83 31.31
CA ASP A 420 29.33 -44.32 30.55
C ASP A 420 30.05 -43.10 31.20
N LEU A 421 29.49 -42.55 32.28
CA LEU A 421 30.06 -41.44 33.04
C LEU A 421 30.63 -41.88 34.40
N ALA A 422 30.61 -43.18 34.73
CA ALA A 422 31.33 -43.70 35.88
C ALA A 422 32.85 -43.55 35.65
N PRO A 423 33.61 -42.88 36.54
CA PRO A 423 35.03 -42.70 36.36
C PRO A 423 35.71 -44.08 36.37
N SER A 424 36.48 -44.37 35.32
CA SER A 424 37.45 -45.47 35.32
C SER A 424 38.41 -45.22 36.48
N GLU A 425 38.21 -45.90 37.60
CA GLU A 425 39.17 -45.92 38.70
C GLU A 425 40.46 -46.54 38.17
N ALA A 426 41.45 -45.69 38.03
CA ALA A 426 42.79 -46.04 37.65
C ALA A 426 43.35 -47.05 38.68
N HIS A 427 43.56 -48.28 38.23
CA HIS A 427 44.65 -49.09 38.74
C HIS A 427 45.96 -48.37 38.42
N HIS A 428 46.57 -47.76 39.43
CA HIS A 428 48.00 -47.51 39.43
C HIS A 428 48.67 -48.48 40.42
N PRO A 429 49.79 -49.12 40.02
CA PRO A 429 50.45 -50.20 40.74
C PRO A 429 51.14 -49.77 42.03
#